data_AF-A0A087GUF7-F1
#
_entry.id   AF-A0A087GUF7-F1
#
_cell.length_a   1.000
_cell.length_b   1.000
_cell.length_c   1.000
_cell.angle_alpha   90.00
_cell.angle_beta   90.00
_cell.angle_gamma   90.00
#
_symmetry.space_group_name_H-M   'P 1'
#
loop_
_entity.id
_entity.type
_entity.pdbx_description
1 polymer ?
#
loop_
_entity_poly.entity_id
_entity_poly.type
_entity_poly.pdbx_seq_one_letter_code
_entity_poly.pdbx_strand_id
1 'polypeptide(L)'
;MASSPSPTVNLGVVLSESKRIINAHSRHFLALSVLFLLPNSFCITVFPSVLRLITDQSTTSHNTVSLLRSSTDPNAKTLLLLLIAYVIIITVCNLLAIGSIVYSIYQGFYGRPVKLISAVKSSVSSFIPLFATLISTNSIYLGVFLILGFVAFLVTKLIEIVTPGLEIGLSSPLTIVTLISCVFVLKFQIDWILSWTIVVVESVWGLASLKRSKSLTKGMRSESLSIVFWFSLAQTILVWISNAAASAQFDNGEKLWTNAFFAVQIVITASFLTLAMLYNLAATTVMYMHCKAIKGELALEIAEEFAREYVSLPFDDGKVPHLVSVAYNNV
;
A
#
# COMPACT_ATOMS: atom_id res chain seq x y z
N MET A 1 43.37 3.86 -8.70
CA MET A 1 42.44 3.12 -7.84
C MET A 1 41.06 3.25 -8.46
N ALA A 2 40.63 2.26 -9.24
CA ALA A 2 39.34 2.30 -9.91
C ALA A 2 38.26 1.94 -8.88
N SER A 3 37.34 2.86 -8.59
CA SER A 3 36.13 2.56 -7.84
C SER A 3 35.36 1.49 -8.61
N SER A 4 35.20 0.31 -8.01
CA SER A 4 34.27 -0.71 -8.49
C SER A 4 32.90 -0.04 -8.72
N PRO A 5 32.26 -0.24 -9.88
CA PRO A 5 30.96 0.36 -10.15
C PRO A 5 29.97 -0.13 -9.09
N SER A 6 29.31 0.81 -8.41
CA SER A 6 28.24 0.52 -7.47
C SER A 6 27.22 -0.38 -8.18
N PRO A 7 26.80 -1.50 -7.57
CA PRO A 7 25.87 -2.42 -8.22
C PRO A 7 24.60 -1.64 -8.60
N THR A 8 24.26 -1.65 -9.88
CA THR A 8 23.02 -1.05 -10.37
C THR A 8 21.87 -1.82 -9.74
N VAL A 9 21.13 -1.14 -8.86
CA VAL A 9 19.95 -1.71 -8.20
C VAL A 9 18.89 -1.88 -9.27
N ASN A 10 18.68 -3.12 -9.69
CA ASN A 10 17.64 -3.50 -10.66
C ASN A 10 16.47 -4.15 -9.91
N LEU A 11 15.25 -4.02 -10.44
CA LEU A 11 14.05 -4.70 -9.93
C LEU A 11 14.28 -6.18 -9.59
N GLY A 12 15.00 -6.91 -10.44
CA GLY A 12 15.29 -8.33 -10.23
C GLY A 12 16.10 -8.61 -8.95
N VAL A 13 17.01 -7.71 -8.58
CA VAL A 13 17.79 -7.80 -7.34
C VAL A 13 16.88 -7.53 -6.14
N VAL A 14 16.03 -6.51 -6.21
CA VAL A 14 15.07 -6.19 -5.14
C VAL A 14 14.11 -7.37 -4.89
N LEU A 15 13.62 -8.01 -5.96
CA LEU A 15 12.72 -9.15 -5.87
C LEU A 15 13.43 -10.42 -5.37
N SER A 16 14.65 -10.69 -5.80
CA SER A 16 15.40 -11.86 -5.35
C SER A 16 15.76 -11.77 -3.86
N GLU A 17 16.16 -10.59 -3.41
CA GLU A 17 16.40 -10.27 -2.00
C GLU A 17 15.14 -10.39 -1.15
N SER A 18 14.03 -9.82 -1.63
CA SER A 18 12.72 -9.94 -0.99
C SER A 18 12.31 -11.41 -0.82
N LYS A 19 12.46 -12.21 -1.89
CA LYS A 19 12.18 -13.65 -1.86
C LYS A 19 13.09 -14.40 -0.88
N ARG A 20 14.38 -14.05 -0.82
CA ARG A 20 15.35 -14.66 0.10
C ARG A 20 14.95 -14.43 1.56
N ILE A 21 14.63 -13.19 1.93
CA ILE A 21 14.22 -12.82 3.31
C ILE A 21 12.91 -13.52 3.69
N ILE A 22 11.92 -13.51 2.80
CA ILE A 22 10.64 -14.18 3.06
C ILE A 22 10.85 -15.68 3.23
N ASN A 23 11.65 -16.32 2.39
CA ASN A 23 11.88 -17.76 2.47
C ASN A 23 12.64 -18.16 3.75
N ALA A 24 13.58 -17.34 4.21
CA ALA A 24 14.33 -17.59 5.44
C ALA A 24 13.43 -17.65 6.69
N HIS A 25 12.35 -16.86 6.71
CA HIS A 25 11.38 -16.81 7.82
C HIS A 25 9.94 -17.07 7.35
N SER A 26 9.77 -18.02 6.42
CA SER A 26 8.50 -18.26 5.71
C SER A 26 7.31 -18.50 6.62
N ARG A 27 7.48 -19.28 7.71
CA ARG A 27 6.41 -19.55 8.69
C ARG A 27 5.93 -18.29 9.40
N HIS A 28 6.85 -17.38 9.73
CA HIS A 28 6.53 -16.12 10.40
C HIS A 28 5.80 -15.17 9.46
N PHE A 29 6.30 -15.00 8.23
CA PHE A 29 5.63 -14.17 7.22
C PHE A 29 4.28 -14.75 6.78
N LEU A 30 4.14 -16.07 6.73
CA LEU A 30 2.86 -16.73 6.48
C LEU A 30 1.88 -16.46 7.61
N ALA A 31 2.30 -16.56 8.87
CA ALA A 31 1.45 -16.23 10.01
C ALA A 31 0.99 -14.77 10.00
N LEU A 32 1.89 -13.81 9.71
CA LEU A 32 1.52 -12.39 9.58
C LEU A 32 0.57 -12.14 8.40
N SER A 33 0.78 -12.84 7.29
CA SER A 33 -0.08 -12.74 6.11
C SER A 33 -1.49 -13.26 6.40
N VAL A 34 -1.60 -14.41 7.06
CA VAL A 34 -2.89 -14.98 7.48
C VAL A 34 -3.60 -14.09 8.51
N LEU A 35 -2.84 -13.46 9.42
CA LEU A 35 -3.41 -12.63 10.48
C LEU A 35 -3.94 -11.28 9.97
N PHE A 36 -3.24 -10.61 9.04
CA PHE A 36 -3.58 -9.24 8.64
C PHE A 36 -3.87 -9.04 7.15
N LEU A 37 -3.16 -9.72 6.24
CA LEU A 37 -3.33 -9.54 4.79
C LEU A 37 -4.46 -10.38 4.20
N LEU A 38 -4.68 -11.59 4.73
CA LEU A 38 -5.74 -12.49 4.27
C LEU A 38 -7.14 -11.94 4.55
N PRO A 39 -7.44 -11.40 5.77
CA PRO A 39 -8.73 -10.76 6.01
C PRO A 39 -8.96 -9.59 5.06
N ASN A 40 -7.92 -8.79 4.81
CA ASN A 40 -8.00 -7.66 3.89
C ASN A 40 -8.29 -8.10 2.44
N SER A 41 -7.52 -9.07 1.94
CA SER A 41 -7.70 -9.61 0.58
C SER A 41 -9.08 -10.23 0.39
N PHE A 42 -9.56 -10.98 1.40
CA PHE A 42 -10.91 -11.54 1.38
C PHE A 42 -11.99 -10.45 1.34
N CYS A 43 -11.87 -9.42 2.17
CA CYS A 43 -12.78 -8.27 2.17
C CYS A 43 -12.82 -7.60 0.80
N ILE A 44 -11.66 -7.34 0.17
CA ILE A 44 -11.57 -6.71 -1.16
C ILE A 44 -12.26 -7.56 -2.23
N THR A 45 -12.09 -8.88 -2.20
CA THR A 45 -12.66 -9.79 -3.20
C THR A 45 -14.16 -10.01 -3.00
N VAL A 46 -14.64 -10.06 -1.75
CA VAL A 46 -16.04 -10.39 -1.44
C VAL A 46 -16.95 -9.16 -1.45
N PHE A 47 -16.43 -7.99 -1.09
CA PHE A 47 -17.25 -6.77 -0.94
C PHE A 47 -18.05 -6.37 -2.18
N PRO A 48 -17.50 -6.40 -3.42
CA PRO A 48 -18.28 -6.09 -4.62
C PRO A 48 -19.50 -6.99 -4.80
N SER A 49 -19.35 -8.27 -4.45
CA SER A 49 -20.41 -9.29 -4.55
C SER A 49 -21.50 -9.07 -3.50
N VAL A 50 -21.11 -8.77 -2.27
CA VAL A 50 -22.05 -8.42 -1.18
C VAL A 50 -22.80 -7.13 -1.51
N LEU A 51 -22.10 -6.12 -2.03
CA LEU A 51 -22.68 -4.85 -2.42
C LEU A 51 -23.72 -5.01 -3.55
N ARG A 52 -23.41 -5.82 -4.58
CA ARG A 52 -24.36 -6.14 -5.65
C ARG A 52 -25.60 -6.87 -5.12
N LEU A 53 -25.41 -7.87 -4.26
CA LEU A 53 -26.52 -8.65 -3.69
C LEU A 53 -27.49 -7.79 -2.87
N ILE A 54 -26.97 -6.81 -2.12
CA ILE A 54 -27.80 -5.84 -1.37
C ILE A 54 -28.52 -4.86 -2.33
N THR A 55 -27.86 -4.48 -3.43
CA THR A 55 -28.41 -3.53 -4.41
C THR A 55 -29.46 -4.18 -5.33
N ASP A 56 -29.35 -5.45 -5.70
CA ASP A 56 -30.34 -6.15 -6.55
C ASP A 56 -31.60 -6.55 -5.76
N GLN A 57 -31.49 -6.78 -4.46
CA GLN A 57 -32.65 -7.00 -3.59
C GLN A 57 -33.54 -5.76 -3.46
N SER A 58 -32.98 -4.55 -3.57
CA SER A 58 -33.76 -3.31 -3.48
C SER A 58 -34.55 -3.02 -4.77
N THR A 59 -34.02 -3.40 -5.94
CA THR A 59 -34.69 -3.18 -7.24
C THR A 59 -35.85 -4.15 -7.50
N THR A 60 -35.76 -5.39 -7.00
CA THR A 60 -36.79 -6.43 -7.21
C THR A 60 -38.08 -6.17 -6.39
N SER A 61 -38.03 -5.34 -5.33
CA SER A 61 -39.19 -5.07 -4.47
C SER A 61 -40.16 -4.00 -5.01
N HIS A 62 -39.80 -3.27 -6.07
CA HIS A 62 -40.59 -2.14 -6.56
C HIS A 62 -41.80 -2.51 -7.45
N ASN A 63 -41.98 -3.78 -7.81
CA ASN A 63 -43.06 -4.20 -8.72
C ASN A 63 -44.33 -4.73 -8.04
N THR A 64 -44.51 -4.54 -6.73
CA THR A 64 -45.79 -4.91 -6.09
C THR A 64 -46.15 -3.96 -4.96
N VAL A 65 -47.01 -2.99 -5.28
CA VAL A 65 -47.87 -2.24 -4.33
C VAL A 65 -47.14 -1.32 -3.35
N SER A 66 -46.82 -0.09 -3.75
CA SER A 66 -46.37 0.96 -2.81
C SER A 66 -46.98 2.34 -3.08
N LEU A 67 -48.32 2.42 -3.06
CA LEU A 67 -49.04 3.70 -3.03
C LEU A 67 -49.31 4.25 -1.62
N LEU A 68 -48.94 3.55 -0.53
CA LEU A 68 -49.27 3.98 0.85
C LEU A 68 -48.21 3.56 1.89
N ARG A 69 -46.95 3.97 1.75
CA ARG A 69 -46.04 3.95 2.92
C ARG A 69 -44.99 5.06 2.90
N SER A 70 -45.31 6.12 3.62
CA SER A 70 -44.30 6.91 4.33
C SER A 70 -43.61 5.99 5.34
N SER A 71 -42.38 5.56 5.04
CA SER A 71 -41.50 4.92 6.01
C SER A 71 -40.06 5.15 5.63
N THR A 72 -39.35 5.85 6.50
CA THR A 72 -37.90 6.07 6.53
C THR A 72 -37.14 4.84 6.03
N ASP A 73 -36.43 4.98 4.93
CA ASP A 73 -35.70 3.91 4.23
C ASP A 73 -34.65 3.24 5.15
N PRO A 74 -34.88 2.01 5.65
CA PRO A 74 -33.97 1.31 6.54
C PRO A 74 -32.77 0.70 5.80
N ASN A 75 -32.77 0.72 4.46
CA ASN A 75 -31.75 0.07 3.65
C ASN A 75 -30.51 0.96 3.43
N ALA A 76 -30.71 2.27 3.19
CA ALA A 76 -29.60 3.21 2.98
C ALA A 76 -28.72 3.39 4.23
N LYS A 77 -29.32 3.44 5.42
CA LYS A 77 -28.58 3.53 6.70
C LYS A 77 -27.76 2.27 6.98
N THR A 78 -28.34 1.10 6.70
CA THR A 78 -27.66 -0.20 6.87
C THR A 78 -26.51 -0.35 5.90
N LEU A 79 -26.70 0.05 4.63
CA LEU A 79 -25.65 0.08 3.61
C LEU A 79 -24.51 1.04 3.99
N LEU A 80 -24.84 2.23 4.47
CA LEU A 80 -23.86 3.21 4.93
C LEU A 80 -23.06 2.68 6.13
N LEU A 81 -23.74 2.07 7.12
CA LEU A 81 -23.08 1.48 8.28
C LEU A 81 -22.17 0.31 7.87
N LEU A 82 -22.61 -0.53 6.94
CA LEU A 82 -21.81 -1.63 6.39
C LEU A 82 -20.56 -1.11 5.66
N LEU A 83 -20.70 -0.06 4.83
CA LEU A 83 -19.59 0.57 4.12
C LEU A 83 -18.60 1.20 5.11
N ILE A 84 -19.09 1.90 6.13
CA ILE A 84 -18.24 2.49 7.19
C ILE A 84 -17.49 1.39 7.92
N ALA A 85 -18.18 0.33 8.36
CA ALA A 85 -17.56 -0.80 9.05
C ALA A 85 -16.50 -1.48 8.17
N TYR A 86 -16.79 -1.70 6.89
CA TYR A 86 -15.87 -2.24 5.90
C TYR A 86 -14.60 -1.40 5.76
N VAL A 87 -14.74 -0.08 5.59
CA VAL A 87 -13.61 0.85 5.46
C VAL A 87 -12.76 0.84 6.73
N ILE A 88 -13.38 0.84 7.91
CA ILE A 88 -12.68 0.79 9.19
C ILE A 88 -11.88 -0.51 9.30
N ILE A 89 -12.51 -1.66 9.07
CA ILE A 89 -11.87 -2.98 9.19
C ILE A 89 -10.68 -3.07 8.23
N ILE A 90 -10.87 -2.74 6.95
CA ILE A 90 -9.79 -2.77 5.96
C ILE A 90 -8.66 -1.84 6.36
N THR A 91 -8.98 -0.60 6.76
CA THR A 91 -7.95 0.38 7.12
C THR A 91 -7.13 -0.10 8.30
N VAL A 92 -7.79 -0.60 9.36
CA VAL A 92 -7.11 -1.12 10.54
C VAL A 92 -6.24 -2.33 10.18
N CYS A 93 -6.77 -3.32 9.46
CA CYS A 93 -6.02 -4.50 9.04
C CYS A 93 -4.82 -4.13 8.14
N ASN A 94 -4.97 -3.19 7.21
CA ASN A 94 -3.89 -2.73 6.33
C ASN A 94 -2.76 -2.06 7.11
N LEU A 95 -3.09 -1.13 8.01
CA LEU A 95 -2.08 -0.43 8.82
C LEU A 95 -1.33 -1.42 9.72
N LEU A 96 -2.05 -2.38 10.30
CA LEU A 96 -1.44 -3.43 11.12
C LEU A 96 -0.55 -4.39 10.30
N ALA A 97 -0.96 -4.71 9.07
CA ALA A 97 -0.16 -5.51 8.14
C ALA A 97 1.15 -4.78 7.78
N ILE A 98 1.05 -3.51 7.38
CA ILE A 98 2.21 -2.69 7.01
C ILE A 98 3.19 -2.62 8.18
N GLY A 99 2.74 -2.26 9.38
CA GLY A 99 3.60 -2.13 10.56
C GLY A 99 4.31 -3.43 10.92
N SER A 100 3.59 -4.56 10.92
CA SER A 100 4.16 -5.85 11.32
C SER A 100 5.11 -6.46 10.29
N ILE A 101 4.77 -6.36 9.00
CA ILE A 101 5.54 -6.94 7.89
C ILE A 101 6.81 -6.12 7.65
N VAL A 102 6.70 -4.78 7.56
CA VAL A 102 7.87 -3.91 7.35
C VAL A 102 8.88 -4.09 8.47
N TYR A 103 8.43 -4.07 9.73
CA TYR A 103 9.30 -4.32 10.88
C TYR A 103 9.99 -5.69 10.81
N SER A 104 9.25 -6.72 10.41
CA SER A 104 9.79 -8.09 10.28
C SER A 104 10.84 -8.19 9.16
N ILE A 105 10.61 -7.54 8.01
CA ILE A 105 11.59 -7.50 6.91
C ILE A 105 12.83 -6.72 7.31
N TYR A 106 12.66 -5.57 7.97
CA TYR A 106 13.76 -4.77 8.47
C TYR A 106 14.63 -5.60 9.41
N GLN A 107 14.05 -6.27 10.41
CA GLN A 107 14.81 -7.17 11.29
C GLN A 107 15.45 -8.35 10.56
N GLY A 108 14.74 -8.94 9.60
CA GLY A 108 15.25 -10.02 8.77
C GLY A 108 16.45 -9.61 7.90
N PHE A 109 16.50 -8.35 7.46
CA PHE A 109 17.64 -7.81 6.71
C PHE A 109 18.92 -7.75 7.56
N TYR A 110 18.79 -7.42 8.85
CA TYR A 110 19.91 -7.45 9.82
C TYR A 110 20.18 -8.84 10.41
N GLY A 111 19.49 -9.88 9.96
CA GLY A 111 19.70 -11.26 10.44
C GLY A 111 19.24 -11.52 11.88
N ARG A 112 18.44 -10.63 12.48
CA ARG A 112 17.96 -10.78 13.86
C ARG A 112 16.74 -11.73 13.92
N PRO A 113 16.60 -12.53 14.99
CA PRO A 113 15.47 -13.45 15.12
C PRO A 113 14.14 -12.69 15.28
N VAL A 114 13.26 -12.81 14.29
CA VAL A 114 11.98 -12.10 14.29
C VAL A 114 10.95 -12.86 15.13
N LYS A 115 10.41 -12.21 16.17
CA LYS A 115 9.33 -12.76 17.00
C LYS A 115 7.99 -12.14 16.61
N LEU A 116 6.95 -12.97 16.39
CA LEU A 116 5.58 -12.51 16.04
C LEU A 116 5.04 -11.45 17.01
N ILE A 117 5.24 -11.66 18.31
CA ILE A 117 4.75 -10.74 19.36
C ILE A 117 5.43 -9.37 19.25
N SER A 118 6.74 -9.34 18.93
CA SER A 118 7.46 -8.07 18.74
C SER A 118 6.96 -7.34 17.50
N ALA A 119 6.70 -8.07 16.41
CA ALA A 119 6.15 -7.50 15.18
C ALA A 119 4.75 -6.91 15.39
N VAL A 120 3.87 -7.62 16.11
CA VAL A 120 2.52 -7.13 16.45
C VAL A 120 2.60 -5.90 17.37
N LYS A 121 3.44 -5.94 18.41
CA LYS A 121 3.63 -4.80 19.31
C LYS A 121 4.16 -3.56 18.59
N SER A 122 5.15 -3.75 17.71
CA SER A 122 5.68 -2.69 16.85
C SER A 122 4.58 -2.09 15.98
N SER A 123 3.77 -2.96 15.36
CA SER A 123 2.64 -2.53 14.53
C SER A 123 1.62 -1.66 15.25
N VAL A 124 1.25 -2.02 16.49
CA VAL A 124 0.35 -1.21 17.32
C VAL A 124 0.99 0.15 17.66
N SER A 125 2.29 0.18 17.94
CA SER A 125 3.02 1.43 18.20
C SER A 125 3.09 2.33 16.96
N SER A 126 3.25 1.75 15.77
CA SER A 126 3.29 2.48 14.50
C SER A 126 1.90 2.87 13.98
N PHE A 127 0.81 2.38 14.59
CA PHE A 127 -0.55 2.60 14.09
C PHE A 127 -0.92 4.08 13.99
N ILE A 128 -0.71 4.86 15.07
CA ILE A 128 -1.03 6.29 15.10
C ILE A 128 -0.16 7.08 14.10
N PRO A 129 1.17 6.91 14.06
CA PRO A 129 2.02 7.49 13.02
C PRO A 129 1.58 7.17 11.59
N LEU A 130 1.25 5.91 11.30
CA LEU A 130 0.81 5.47 9.98
C LEU A 130 -0.55 6.07 9.61
N PHE A 131 -1.48 6.11 10.57
CA PHE A 131 -2.78 6.73 10.37
C PHE A 131 -2.67 8.23 10.09
N ALA A 132 -1.77 8.95 10.78
CA ALA A 132 -1.51 10.36 10.52
C ALA A 132 -0.93 10.58 9.11
N THR A 133 -0.04 9.70 8.65
CA THR A 133 0.48 9.72 7.28
C THR A 133 -0.60 9.42 6.25
N LEU A 134 -1.50 8.47 6.53
CA LEU A 134 -2.65 8.17 5.68
C LEU A 134 -3.56 9.39 5.49
N ILE A 135 -3.92 10.06 6.59
CA ILE A 135 -4.71 11.30 6.54
C ILE A 135 -3.97 12.38 5.75
N SER A 136 -2.67 12.56 6.00
CA SER A 136 -1.86 13.57 5.32
C SER A 136 -1.83 13.34 3.81
N THR A 137 -1.58 12.11 3.37
CA THR A 137 -1.53 11.75 1.95
C THR A 137 -2.89 11.92 1.27
N ASN A 138 -3.97 11.44 1.91
CA ASN A 138 -5.33 11.60 1.39
C ASN A 138 -5.76 13.07 1.32
N SER A 139 -5.38 13.88 2.31
CA SER A 139 -5.64 15.32 2.30
C SER A 139 -4.94 16.02 1.13
N ILE A 140 -3.73 15.59 0.74
CA ILE A 140 -3.04 16.16 -0.42
C ILE A 140 -3.74 15.75 -1.72
N TYR A 141 -4.12 14.48 -1.87
CA TYR A 141 -4.86 14.02 -3.05
C TYR A 141 -6.21 14.75 -3.21
N LEU A 142 -6.95 14.87 -2.12
CA LEU A 142 -8.19 15.64 -2.09
C LEU A 142 -7.95 17.10 -2.46
N GLY A 143 -6.91 17.74 -1.90
CA GLY A 143 -6.55 19.12 -2.21
C GLY A 143 -6.25 19.33 -3.70
N VAL A 144 -5.45 18.45 -4.31
CA VAL A 144 -5.12 18.51 -5.74
C VAL A 144 -6.38 18.36 -6.60
N PHE A 145 -7.24 17.39 -6.26
CA PHE A 145 -8.49 17.18 -6.97
C PHE A 145 -9.44 18.39 -6.86
N LEU A 146 -9.57 18.98 -5.66
CA LEU A 146 -10.40 20.15 -5.43
C LEU A 146 -9.89 21.38 -6.19
N ILE A 147 -8.58 21.65 -6.17
CA ILE A 147 -7.99 22.78 -6.91
C ILE A 147 -8.25 22.61 -8.40
N LEU A 148 -7.97 21.43 -8.94
CA LEU A 148 -8.13 21.18 -10.37
C LEU A 148 -9.60 21.21 -10.80
N GLY A 149 -10.49 20.65 -9.98
CA GLY A 149 -11.95 20.72 -10.20
C GLY A 149 -12.47 22.15 -10.14
N PHE A 150 -11.97 22.97 -9.22
CA PHE A 150 -12.35 24.39 -9.11
C PHE A 150 -11.88 25.19 -10.33
N VAL A 151 -10.64 24.98 -10.79
CA VAL A 151 -10.13 25.61 -12.02
C VAL A 151 -10.98 25.23 -13.22
N ALA A 152 -11.28 23.94 -13.39
CA ALA A 152 -12.12 23.49 -14.51
C ALA A 152 -13.53 24.08 -14.45
N PHE A 153 -14.14 24.15 -13.27
CA PHE A 153 -15.44 24.78 -13.07
C PHE A 153 -15.43 26.26 -13.47
N LEU A 154 -14.41 27.02 -13.04
CA LEU A 154 -14.25 28.43 -13.43
C LEU A 154 -14.09 28.59 -14.94
N VAL A 155 -13.28 27.75 -15.58
CA VAL A 155 -13.06 27.77 -17.03
C VAL A 155 -14.36 27.49 -17.78
N THR A 156 -15.11 26.46 -17.37
CA THR A 156 -16.42 26.14 -18.00
C THR A 156 -17.39 27.30 -17.86
N LYS A 157 -17.49 27.93 -16.67
CA LYS A 157 -18.37 29.08 -16.45
C LYS A 157 -17.94 30.32 -17.24
N LEU A 158 -16.64 30.55 -17.39
CA LEU A 158 -16.13 31.67 -18.19
C LEU A 158 -16.47 31.48 -19.67
N ILE A 159 -16.33 30.27 -20.21
CA ILE A 159 -16.67 29.97 -21.61
C ILE A 159 -18.17 30.15 -21.86
N GLU A 160 -19.02 29.71 -20.92
CA GLU A 160 -20.48 29.88 -20.99
C GLU A 160 -20.89 31.38 -21.02
N ILE A 161 -20.20 32.23 -20.26
CA ILE A 161 -20.42 33.68 -20.24
C ILE A 161 -19.95 34.34 -21.55
N VAL A 162 -18.80 33.94 -22.08
CA VAL A 162 -18.18 34.54 -23.27
C VAL A 162 -18.86 34.09 -24.56
N THR A 163 -19.38 32.87 -24.62
CA THR A 163 -20.08 32.31 -25.78
C THR A 163 -21.49 31.87 -25.37
N PRO A 164 -22.44 32.83 -25.25
CA PRO A 164 -23.83 32.50 -24.93
C PRO A 164 -24.40 31.58 -26.02
N GLY A 165 -24.71 30.34 -25.65
CA GLY A 165 -25.24 29.30 -26.55
C GLY A 165 -24.38 28.04 -26.69
N LEU A 166 -23.14 28.04 -26.17
CA LEU A 166 -22.30 26.84 -26.13
C LEU A 166 -22.47 26.11 -24.78
N GLU A 167 -23.43 25.20 -24.71
CA GLU A 167 -23.60 24.32 -23.54
C GLU A 167 -22.50 23.25 -23.52
N ILE A 168 -21.36 23.57 -22.90
CA ILE A 168 -20.35 22.56 -22.60
C ILE A 168 -20.88 21.69 -21.47
N GLY A 169 -21.34 20.48 -21.81
CA GLY A 169 -21.77 19.50 -20.82
C GLY A 169 -20.67 19.25 -19.77
N LEU A 170 -21.06 19.25 -18.50
CA LEU A 170 -20.16 19.10 -17.33
C LEU A 170 -19.27 17.84 -17.39
N SER A 171 -19.65 16.84 -18.17
CA SER A 171 -18.91 15.58 -18.35
C SER A 171 -17.53 15.77 -18.99
N SER A 172 -17.40 16.66 -20.00
CA SER A 172 -16.13 16.88 -20.71
C SER A 172 -15.02 17.50 -19.82
N PRO A 173 -15.24 18.61 -19.09
CA PRO A 173 -14.21 19.15 -18.20
C PRO A 173 -13.88 18.19 -17.05
N LEU A 174 -14.86 17.43 -16.53
CA LEU A 174 -14.62 16.45 -15.47
C LEU A 174 -13.70 15.31 -15.92
N THR A 175 -13.87 14.79 -17.13
CA THR A 175 -12.96 13.73 -17.64
C THR A 175 -11.52 14.22 -17.77
N ILE A 176 -11.31 15.44 -18.27
CA ILE A 176 -9.97 16.06 -18.35
C ILE A 176 -9.37 16.25 -16.95
N VAL A 177 -10.16 16.75 -15.99
CA VAL A 177 -9.74 16.89 -14.58
C VAL A 177 -9.32 15.54 -14.00
N THR A 178 -10.11 14.49 -14.21
CA THR A 178 -9.78 13.14 -13.70
C THR A 178 -8.50 12.59 -14.32
N LEU A 179 -8.28 12.79 -15.63
CA LEU A 179 -7.07 12.32 -16.31
C LEU A 179 -5.82 13.03 -15.77
N ILE A 180 -5.88 14.37 -15.66
CA ILE A 180 -4.77 15.17 -15.12
C ILE A 180 -4.52 14.79 -13.64
N SER A 181 -5.57 14.65 -12.84
CA SER A 181 -5.47 14.22 -11.44
C SER A 181 -4.80 12.86 -11.32
N CYS A 182 -5.14 11.91 -12.20
CA CYS A 182 -4.51 10.58 -12.25
C CYS A 182 -2.99 10.68 -12.47
N VAL A 183 -2.53 11.54 -13.40
CA VAL A 183 -1.10 11.77 -13.63
C VAL A 183 -0.40 12.32 -12.39
N PHE A 184 -1.03 13.27 -11.68
CA PHE A 184 -0.48 13.79 -10.43
C PHE A 184 -0.42 12.73 -9.34
N VAL A 185 -1.46 11.91 -9.18
CA VAL A 185 -1.49 10.81 -8.22
C VAL A 185 -0.36 9.83 -8.52
N LEU A 186 -0.19 9.39 -9.77
CA LEU A 186 0.92 8.49 -10.16
C LEU A 186 2.28 9.09 -9.84
N LYS A 187 2.49 10.38 -10.13
CA LYS A 187 3.74 11.08 -9.80
C LYS A 187 4.01 11.08 -8.30
N PHE A 188 2.99 11.39 -7.49
CA PHE A 188 3.12 11.39 -6.04
C PHE A 188 3.32 9.98 -5.47
N GLN A 189 2.67 8.96 -6.03
CA GLN A 189 2.86 7.57 -5.63
C GLN A 189 4.32 7.13 -5.81
N ILE A 190 4.97 7.50 -6.91
CA ILE A 190 6.39 7.20 -7.15
C ILE A 190 7.29 7.92 -6.13
N ASP A 191 7.06 9.22 -5.90
CA ASP A 191 7.88 9.99 -4.95
C ASP A 191 7.64 9.54 -3.48
N TRP A 192 6.45 9.01 -3.15
CA TRP A 192 6.02 8.67 -1.77
C TRP A 192 5.93 7.16 -1.48
N ILE A 193 6.37 6.30 -2.41
CA ILE A 193 6.31 4.84 -2.27
C ILE A 193 6.94 4.33 -0.95
N LEU A 194 7.98 5.00 -0.44
CA LEU A 194 8.71 4.61 0.77
C LEU A 194 8.12 5.18 2.06
N SER A 195 7.11 6.06 1.96
CA SER A 195 6.57 6.79 3.11
C SER A 195 6.08 5.85 4.22
N TRP A 196 5.36 4.79 3.85
CA TRP A 196 4.88 3.80 4.82
C TRP A 196 6.02 3.08 5.53
N THR A 197 7.06 2.68 4.80
CA THR A 197 8.25 2.04 5.36
C THR A 197 9.00 2.98 6.31
N ILE A 198 9.17 4.25 5.92
CA ILE A 198 9.85 5.28 6.74
C ILE A 198 9.11 5.50 8.06
N VAL A 199 7.78 5.53 8.04
CA VAL A 199 7.00 5.71 9.27
C VAL A 199 7.20 4.56 10.25
N VAL A 200 7.32 3.32 9.76
CA VAL A 200 7.56 2.15 10.61
C VAL A 200 9.01 2.12 11.12
N VAL A 201 9.98 2.41 10.27
CA VAL A 201 11.42 2.25 10.59
C VAL A 201 11.98 3.46 11.32
N GLU A 202 11.76 4.67 10.80
CA GLU A 202 12.32 5.91 11.35
C GLU A 202 11.39 6.56 12.39
N SER A 203 10.18 6.03 12.60
CA SER A 203 9.13 6.60 13.47
C SER A 203 8.73 8.04 13.14
N VAL A 204 9.06 8.52 11.93
CA VAL A 204 8.71 9.85 11.42
C VAL A 204 7.34 9.82 10.76
N TRP A 205 6.43 10.72 11.14
CA TRP A 205 5.03 10.73 10.65
C TRP A 205 4.66 11.91 9.76
N GLY A 206 3.51 11.79 9.07
CA GLY A 206 2.87 12.87 8.34
C GLY A 206 3.70 13.39 7.17
N LEU A 207 3.72 14.72 6.98
CA LEU A 207 4.44 15.38 5.87
C LEU A 207 5.96 15.19 5.93
N ALA A 208 6.53 14.99 7.12
CA ALA A 208 7.96 14.74 7.26
C ALA A 208 8.35 13.41 6.60
N SER A 209 7.54 12.37 6.75
CA SER A 209 7.75 11.08 6.09
C SER A 209 7.70 11.18 4.56
N LEU A 210 6.80 12.00 4.02
CA LEU A 210 6.64 12.22 2.57
C LEU A 210 7.84 12.97 1.97
N LYS A 211 8.32 14.03 2.66
CA LYS A 211 9.53 14.77 2.25
C LYS A 211 10.76 13.87 2.29
N ARG A 212 10.88 13.04 3.32
CA ARG A 212 11.95 12.05 3.46
C ARG A 212 11.90 11.02 2.32
N SER A 213 10.73 10.48 2.03
CA SER A 213 10.53 9.55 0.89
C SER A 213 10.99 10.18 -0.42
N LYS A 214 10.54 11.40 -0.73
CA LYS A 214 10.93 12.10 -1.95
C LYS A 214 12.43 12.35 -2.05
N SER A 215 13.09 12.59 -0.92
CA SER A 215 14.54 12.71 -0.88
C SER A 215 15.19 11.37 -1.22
N LEU A 216 14.75 10.26 -0.60
CA LEU A 216 15.32 8.93 -0.78
C LEU A 216 15.10 8.37 -2.20
N THR A 217 13.94 8.62 -2.80
CA THR A 217 13.62 8.16 -4.16
C THR A 217 14.30 8.99 -5.26
N LYS A 218 14.90 10.14 -4.93
CA LYS A 218 15.65 10.98 -5.86
C LYS A 218 16.89 10.24 -6.37
N GLY A 219 16.81 9.70 -7.59
CA GLY A 219 17.86 8.91 -8.23
C GLY A 219 17.43 7.47 -8.57
N MET A 220 16.35 6.96 -7.96
CA MET A 220 15.83 5.60 -8.16
C MET A 220 14.37 5.59 -8.63
N ARG A 221 13.92 6.67 -9.27
CA ARG A 221 12.52 6.83 -9.71
C ARG A 221 12.08 5.78 -10.72
N SER A 222 12.98 5.34 -11.60
CA SER A 222 12.70 4.29 -12.59
C SER A 222 12.38 2.97 -11.90
N GLU A 223 13.21 2.56 -10.94
CA GLU A 223 13.01 1.32 -10.19
C GLU A 223 11.74 1.37 -9.34
N SER A 224 11.49 2.51 -8.69
CA SER A 224 10.25 2.76 -7.96
C SER A 224 9.03 2.65 -8.86
N LEU A 225 9.07 3.25 -10.05
CA LEU A 225 7.99 3.16 -11.04
C LEU A 225 7.77 1.71 -11.47
N SER A 226 8.85 0.97 -11.69
CA SER A 226 8.80 -0.45 -12.08
C SER A 226 8.12 -1.32 -11.01
N ILE A 227 8.49 -1.16 -9.74
CA ILE A 227 7.85 -1.86 -8.61
C ILE A 227 6.36 -1.52 -8.54
N VAL A 228 6.00 -0.22 -8.55
CA VAL A 228 4.61 0.22 -8.49
C VAL A 228 3.82 -0.36 -9.66
N PHE A 229 4.37 -0.28 -10.87
CA PHE A 229 3.69 -0.75 -12.07
C PHE A 229 3.43 -2.25 -12.03
N TRP A 230 4.44 -3.06 -11.73
CA TRP A 230 4.30 -4.52 -11.67
C TRP A 230 3.30 -4.99 -10.61
N PHE A 231 3.42 -4.48 -9.38
CA PHE A 231 2.52 -4.90 -8.30
C PHE A 231 1.10 -4.35 -8.47
N SER A 232 0.95 -3.10 -8.93
CA SER A 232 -0.37 -2.52 -9.16
C SER A 232 -1.09 -3.21 -10.33
N LEU A 233 -0.37 -3.53 -11.41
CA LEU A 233 -0.92 -4.27 -12.53
C LEU A 233 -1.38 -5.67 -12.10
N ALA A 234 -0.54 -6.41 -11.37
CA ALA A 234 -0.88 -7.73 -10.86
C ALA A 234 -2.11 -7.70 -9.94
N GLN A 235 -2.16 -6.76 -8.99
CA GLN A 235 -3.30 -6.60 -8.09
C GLN A 235 -4.58 -6.23 -8.85
N THR A 236 -4.49 -5.31 -9.81
CA THR A 236 -5.64 -4.86 -10.61
C THR A 236 -6.20 -6.01 -11.46
N ILE A 237 -5.33 -6.79 -12.11
CA ILE A 237 -5.75 -7.97 -12.90
C ILE A 237 -6.47 -8.99 -12.02
N LEU A 238 -5.94 -9.29 -10.82
CA LEU A 238 -6.57 -10.23 -9.89
C LEU A 238 -7.96 -9.76 -9.44
N VAL A 239 -8.09 -8.48 -9.07
CA VAL A 239 -9.38 -7.89 -8.67
C VAL A 239 -10.36 -7.88 -9.85
N TRP A 240 -9.89 -7.55 -11.05
CA TRP A 240 -10.72 -7.54 -12.25
C TRP A 240 -11.25 -8.93 -12.60
N ILE A 241 -10.40 -9.97 -12.56
CA ILE A 241 -10.82 -11.37 -12.79
C ILE A 241 -11.89 -11.80 -11.78
N SER A 242 -11.71 -11.45 -10.49
CA SER A 242 -12.71 -11.74 -9.46
C SER A 242 -14.03 -11.04 -9.72
N ASN A 243 -14.00 -9.76 -10.09
CA ASN A 243 -15.22 -9.00 -10.35
C ASN A 243 -15.97 -9.48 -11.61
N ALA A 244 -15.22 -9.85 -12.67
CA ALA A 244 -15.78 -10.41 -13.90
C ALA A 244 -16.48 -11.74 -13.65
N ALA A 245 -15.89 -12.61 -12.83
CA ALA A 245 -16.52 -13.87 -12.45
C ALA A 245 -17.76 -13.67 -11.57
N ALA A 246 -17.70 -12.71 -10.63
CA ALA A 246 -18.87 -12.35 -9.83
C ALA A 246 -20.04 -11.87 -10.71
N SER A 247 -19.79 -11.11 -11.78
CA SER A 247 -20.86 -10.67 -12.69
C SER A 247 -21.44 -11.81 -13.55
N ALA A 248 -20.63 -12.78 -13.98
CA ALA A 248 -21.09 -13.87 -14.85
C ALA A 248 -22.05 -14.85 -14.14
N GLN A 249 -22.04 -14.89 -12.81
CA GLN A 249 -22.82 -15.84 -12.03
C GLN A 249 -24.25 -15.39 -11.74
N PHE A 250 -24.52 -14.09 -11.70
CA PHE A 250 -25.89 -13.59 -11.51
C PHE A 250 -26.79 -13.82 -12.72
N ASP A 251 -26.21 -14.18 -13.88
CA ASP A 251 -26.94 -14.42 -15.14
C ASP A 251 -27.33 -15.91 -15.33
N ASN A 252 -26.55 -16.84 -14.77
CA ASN A 252 -26.76 -18.29 -14.95
C ASN A 252 -27.39 -18.93 -13.72
N GLY A 253 -28.69 -19.23 -13.81
CA GLY A 253 -29.55 -19.74 -12.73
C GLY A 253 -29.30 -21.18 -12.22
N GLU A 254 -28.10 -21.75 -12.38
CA GLU A 254 -27.75 -23.09 -11.86
C GLU A 254 -27.02 -23.01 -10.50
N LYS A 255 -27.68 -23.49 -9.44
CA LYS A 255 -27.56 -22.90 -8.09
C LYS A 255 -26.57 -23.51 -7.09
N LEU A 256 -25.89 -24.63 -7.37
CA LEU A 256 -25.05 -25.28 -6.35
C LEU A 256 -23.58 -25.45 -6.78
N TRP A 257 -23.32 -26.02 -7.96
CA TRP A 257 -21.96 -26.19 -8.47
C TRP A 257 -21.27 -24.85 -8.78
N THR A 258 -22.03 -23.88 -9.28
CA THR A 258 -21.57 -22.52 -9.58
C THR A 258 -21.17 -21.76 -8.31
N ASN A 259 -21.90 -21.95 -7.19
CA ASN A 259 -21.60 -21.33 -5.91
C ASN A 259 -20.32 -21.87 -5.27
N ALA A 260 -20.09 -23.19 -5.38
CA ALA A 260 -18.85 -23.80 -4.92
C ALA A 260 -17.64 -23.33 -5.74
N PHE A 261 -17.76 -23.26 -7.06
CA PHE A 261 -16.73 -22.74 -7.95
C PHE A 261 -16.36 -21.29 -7.62
N PHE A 262 -17.37 -20.46 -7.36
CA PHE A 262 -17.18 -19.06 -6.95
C PHE A 262 -16.47 -18.91 -5.61
N ALA A 263 -16.87 -19.69 -4.60
CA ALA A 263 -16.20 -19.69 -3.30
C ALA A 263 -14.72 -20.09 -3.44
N VAL A 264 -14.44 -21.14 -4.22
CA VAL A 264 -13.06 -21.58 -4.51
C VAL A 264 -12.28 -20.48 -5.23
N GLN A 265 -12.88 -19.82 -6.23
CA GLN A 265 -12.23 -18.74 -6.97
C GLN A 265 -11.92 -17.53 -6.07
N ILE A 266 -12.81 -17.16 -5.15
CA ILE A 266 -12.57 -16.10 -4.17
C ILE A 266 -11.38 -16.47 -3.30
N VAL A 267 -11.33 -17.69 -2.77
CA VAL A 267 -10.24 -18.16 -1.90
C VAL A 267 -8.91 -18.15 -2.65
N ILE A 268 -8.89 -18.66 -3.88
CA ILE A 268 -7.69 -18.67 -4.74
C ILE A 268 -7.24 -17.23 -5.00
N THR A 269 -8.14 -16.35 -5.43
CA THR A 269 -7.80 -14.96 -5.75
C THR A 269 -7.34 -14.20 -4.52
N ALA A 270 -8.01 -14.35 -3.37
CA ALA A 270 -7.61 -13.73 -2.11
C ALA A 270 -6.22 -14.22 -1.65
N SER A 271 -5.89 -15.50 -1.89
CA SER A 271 -4.58 -16.06 -1.59
C SER A 271 -3.48 -15.45 -2.48
N PHE A 272 -3.72 -15.36 -3.79
CA PHE A 272 -2.79 -14.71 -4.72
C PHE A 272 -2.63 -13.21 -4.42
N LEU A 273 -3.72 -12.53 -4.08
CA LEU A 273 -3.70 -11.11 -3.71
C LEU A 273 -2.92 -10.89 -2.42
N THR A 274 -3.09 -11.78 -1.43
CA THR A 274 -2.32 -11.77 -0.18
C THR A 274 -0.82 -11.89 -0.45
N LEU A 275 -0.42 -12.83 -1.31
CA LEU A 275 0.98 -12.98 -1.71
C LEU A 275 1.50 -11.74 -2.44
N ALA A 276 0.72 -11.19 -3.38
CA ALA A 276 1.09 -9.99 -4.11
C ALA A 276 1.28 -8.78 -3.17
N MET A 277 0.42 -8.61 -2.16
CA MET A 277 0.56 -7.57 -1.14
C MET A 277 1.80 -7.77 -0.27
N LEU A 278 2.07 -9.01 0.17
CA LEU A 278 3.27 -9.35 0.95
C LEU A 278 4.55 -9.01 0.17
N TYR A 279 4.64 -9.44 -1.09
CA TYR A 279 5.79 -9.17 -1.94
C TYR A 279 5.94 -7.67 -2.27
N ASN A 280 4.84 -6.93 -2.39
CA ASN A 280 4.90 -5.47 -2.56
C ASN A 280 5.51 -4.77 -1.34
N LEU A 281 5.08 -5.16 -0.12
CA LEU A 281 5.65 -4.64 1.13
C LEU A 281 7.12 -5.04 1.30
N ALA A 282 7.48 -6.25 0.88
CA ALA A 282 8.87 -6.70 0.86
C ALA A 282 9.73 -5.89 -0.11
N ALA A 283 9.30 -5.76 -1.36
CA ALA A 283 10.03 -5.02 -2.39
C ALA A 283 10.21 -3.54 -2.02
N THR A 284 9.19 -2.89 -1.49
CA THR A 284 9.27 -1.49 -1.02
C THR A 284 10.22 -1.34 0.17
N THR A 285 10.22 -2.28 1.11
CA THR A 285 11.15 -2.25 2.26
C THR A 285 12.60 -2.53 1.83
N VAL A 286 12.83 -3.50 0.94
CA VAL A 286 14.17 -3.76 0.39
C VAL A 286 14.66 -2.57 -0.44
N MET A 287 13.79 -1.94 -1.24
CA MET A 287 14.14 -0.72 -1.97
C MET A 287 14.52 0.41 -1.01
N TYR A 288 13.81 0.59 0.10
CA TYR A 288 14.19 1.56 1.14
C TYR A 288 15.61 1.32 1.67
N MET A 289 15.96 0.07 1.98
CA MET A 289 17.32 -0.29 2.46
C MET A 289 18.38 0.04 1.40
N HIS A 290 18.12 -0.26 0.13
CA HIS A 290 19.04 0.10 -0.96
C HIS A 290 19.15 1.62 -1.17
N CYS A 291 18.04 2.37 -1.08
CA CYS A 291 18.08 3.83 -1.15
C CYS A 291 18.93 4.43 -0.02
N LYS A 292 18.82 3.89 1.20
CA LYS A 292 19.68 4.26 2.33
C LYS A 292 21.14 3.90 2.10
N ALA A 293 21.41 2.74 1.52
CA ALA A 293 22.78 2.30 1.20
C ALA A 293 23.46 3.23 0.19
N ILE A 294 22.76 3.59 -0.89
CA ILE A 294 23.31 4.46 -1.95
C ILE A 294 23.65 5.86 -1.42
N LYS A 295 22.91 6.34 -0.42
CA LYS A 295 23.18 7.63 0.23
C LYS A 295 24.25 7.58 1.32
N GLY A 296 24.80 6.41 1.62
CA GLY A 296 25.78 6.22 2.69
C GLY A 296 25.20 6.28 4.11
N GLU A 297 23.90 6.53 4.27
CA GLU A 297 23.25 6.58 5.58
C GLU A 297 23.19 5.19 6.23
N LEU A 298 23.12 4.12 5.43
CA LEU A 298 23.09 2.74 5.95
C LEU A 298 24.40 2.33 6.65
N ALA A 299 25.55 2.74 6.11
CA ALA A 299 26.85 2.41 6.70
C ALA A 299 27.06 3.13 8.04
N LEU A 300 26.53 4.35 8.16
CA LEU A 300 26.57 5.13 9.40
C LEU A 300 25.66 4.50 10.48
N GLU A 301 24.45 4.09 10.10
CA GLU A 301 23.51 3.45 11.02
C GLU A 301 23.99 2.07 11.49
N ILE A 302 24.59 1.28 10.59
CA ILE A 302 25.25 0.03 10.94
C ILE A 302 26.40 0.29 11.93
N ALA A 303 27.24 1.30 11.68
CA ALA A 303 28.34 1.64 12.57
C ALA A 303 27.86 2.13 13.95
N GLU A 304 26.79 2.93 14.00
CA GLU A 304 26.20 3.44 15.25
C GLU A 304 25.49 2.33 16.05
N GLU A 305 24.82 1.41 15.35
CA GLU A 305 24.17 0.26 15.97
C GLU A 305 25.17 -0.73 16.54
N PHE A 306 26.27 -1.00 15.82
CA PHE A 306 27.41 -1.73 16.38
C PHE A 306 28.02 -0.98 17.58
N ALA A 307 28.20 0.34 17.50
CA ALA A 307 28.74 1.14 18.61
C ALA A 307 27.85 1.13 19.86
N ARG A 308 26.51 1.01 19.72
CA ARG A 308 25.59 0.81 20.86
C ARG A 308 25.63 -0.60 21.44
N GLU A 309 25.96 -1.61 20.63
CA GLU A 309 26.04 -3.00 21.07
C GLU A 309 27.43 -3.33 21.68
N TYR A 310 28.45 -2.51 21.43
CA TYR A 310 29.68 -2.48 22.22
C TYR A 310 29.45 -1.72 23.54
N VAL A 311 29.21 -2.48 24.61
CA VAL A 311 29.36 -1.98 25.98
C VAL A 311 30.81 -1.50 26.14
N SER A 312 31.01 -0.22 26.41
CA SER A 312 32.31 0.29 26.84
C SER A 312 32.69 -0.44 28.12
N LEU A 313 33.66 -1.34 28.01
CA LEU A 313 34.28 -1.95 29.18
C LEU A 313 34.97 -0.83 29.97
N PRO A 314 34.90 -0.84 31.32
CA PRO A 314 35.52 0.18 32.18
C PRO A 314 37.05 0.28 32.06
N PHE A 315 37.65 -0.49 31.14
CA PHE A 315 39.08 -0.48 30.83
C PHE A 315 39.42 0.37 29.59
N ASP A 316 38.44 0.95 28.90
CA ASP A 316 38.67 1.71 27.65
C ASP A 316 38.62 3.24 27.81
N ASP A 317 38.55 3.73 29.05
CA ASP A 317 38.77 5.15 29.38
C ASP A 317 40.28 5.47 29.24
N GLY A 318 40.72 5.70 27.99
CA GLY A 318 42.02 6.32 27.73
C GLY A 318 42.79 5.85 26.49
N LYS A 319 42.25 4.93 25.67
CA LYS A 319 42.95 4.51 24.44
C LYS A 319 42.23 4.97 23.17
N VAL A 320 43.02 5.62 22.33
CA VAL A 320 42.61 6.16 21.02
C VAL A 320 42.10 5.00 20.14
N PRO A 321 40.98 5.16 19.42
CA PRO A 321 40.42 4.07 18.62
C PRO A 321 41.41 3.62 17.55
N HIS A 322 41.89 2.38 17.68
CA HIS A 322 42.66 1.73 16.64
C HIS A 322 41.71 1.38 15.48
N LEU A 323 41.78 2.15 14.39
CA LEU A 323 41.22 1.74 13.11
C LEU A 323 41.90 0.43 12.68
N VAL A 324 41.18 -0.68 12.82
CA VAL A 324 41.58 -1.95 12.21
C VAL A 324 41.21 -1.87 10.73
N SER A 325 42.18 -1.56 9.87
CA SER A 325 42.03 -1.73 8.43
C SER A 325 42.08 -3.21 8.11
N VAL A 326 40.94 -3.82 7.79
CA VAL A 326 40.89 -5.17 7.23
C VAL A 326 41.37 -5.11 5.79
N ALA A 327 42.61 -5.54 5.56
CA ALA A 327 43.12 -5.81 4.22
C ALA A 327 42.52 -7.16 3.75
N TYR A 328 41.71 -7.12 2.69
CA TYR A 328 41.29 -8.33 2.00
C TYR A 328 42.48 -8.91 1.22
N ASN A 329 42.99 -10.06 1.69
CA ASN A 329 43.86 -10.90 0.88
C ASN A 329 43.00 -11.79 -0.02
N ASN A 330 43.13 -11.62 -1.33
CA ASN A 330 42.60 -12.55 -2.31
C ASN A 330 43.45 -13.82 -2.33
N VAL A 331 42.84 -14.97 -2.07
CA VAL A 331 43.24 -16.29 -2.58
C VAL A 331 41.99 -16.94 -3.13
#